data_AF-A0A9E6BPC7-F1
#
_entry.id   AF-A0A9E6BPC7-F1
#
_cell.length_a   1.000
_cell.length_b   1.000
_cell.length_c   1.000
_cell.angle_alpha   90.00
_cell.angle_beta   90.00
_cell.angle_gamma   90.00
#
_symmetry.space_group_name_H-M   'P 1'
#
loop_
_entity.id
_entity.type
_entity.pdbx_description
1 polymer ?
#
loop_
_entity_poly.entity_id
_entity_poly.type
_entity_poly.pdbx_seq_one_letter_code
_entity_poly.pdbx_strand_id
1 'polypeptide(L)'
;AGISRYIHVHGVDRKVVRAIKTTRLSVAKDPRLCLYPAAMEAWAANRDDLKLIVLMRRIDHVALSLHRRKPWFARTDPLLEEETVEETARRRAQAFYECLQIAAAHAVPLRILSYPEFLDRYDLVHEALVAFGGLRWDHEAGRRTWEKLVDKNKVHVK
;
A
#
# COMPACT_ATOMS: atom_id res chain seq x y z
N ALA A 1 42.11 0.08 -10.91
CA ALA A 1 41.25 -0.97 -10.33
C ALA A 1 40.13 -0.29 -9.57
N GLY A 2 38.89 -0.47 -10.02
CA GLY A 2 37.71 0.16 -9.41
C GLY A 2 36.49 -0.41 -10.08
N ILE A 3 36.23 -1.69 -9.82
CA ILE A 3 35.06 -2.41 -10.33
C ILE A 3 33.84 -1.73 -9.70
N SER A 4 33.23 -0.80 -10.44
CA SER A 4 31.87 -0.35 -10.18
C SER A 4 30.98 -1.58 -10.36
N ARG A 5 30.68 -2.25 -9.26
CA ARG A 5 29.72 -3.36 -9.22
C ARG A 5 28.35 -2.76 -9.49
N TYR A 6 27.99 -2.74 -10.76
CA TYR A 6 26.60 -2.71 -11.20
C TYR A 6 25.91 -3.89 -10.53
N ILE A 7 25.12 -3.61 -9.49
CA ILE A 7 24.12 -4.56 -9.02
C ILE A 7 23.08 -4.61 -10.14
N HIS A 8 23.26 -5.58 -11.04
CA HIS A 8 22.24 -5.99 -11.97
C HIS A 8 21.05 -6.49 -11.13
N VAL A 9 20.06 -5.62 -10.92
CA VAL A 9 18.72 -6.06 -10.52
C VAL A 9 18.19 -6.88 -11.70
N HIS A 10 18.30 -8.20 -11.57
CA HIS A 10 17.81 -9.15 -12.56
C HIS A 10 16.31 -8.88 -12.83
N GLY A 11 16.00 -8.55 -14.09
CA GLY A 11 14.72 -8.94 -14.68
C GLY A 11 13.54 -7.98 -14.63
N VAL A 12 13.71 -6.66 -14.46
CA VAL A 12 12.60 -5.73 -14.76
C VAL A 12 12.69 -5.32 -16.24
N ASP A 13 11.76 -5.84 -17.06
CA ASP A 13 11.65 -5.52 -18.49
C ASP A 13 11.70 -3.99 -18.71
N ARG A 14 12.51 -3.53 -19.68
CA ARG A 14 12.58 -2.10 -20.07
C ARG A 14 11.20 -1.51 -20.36
N LYS A 15 10.26 -2.31 -20.85
CA LYS A 15 8.86 -1.92 -21.05
C LYS A 15 8.16 -1.58 -19.72
N VAL A 16 8.42 -2.36 -18.66
CA VAL A 16 7.86 -2.12 -17.31
C VAL A 16 8.44 -0.85 -16.70
N VAL A 17 9.77 -0.65 -16.80
CA VAL A 17 10.41 0.59 -16.32
C VAL A 17 9.82 1.81 -17.04
N ARG A 18 9.68 1.73 -18.37
CA ARG A 18 9.06 2.80 -19.16
C ARG A 18 7.62 3.04 -18.71
N ALA A 19 6.83 1.98 -18.51
CA ALA A 19 5.45 2.10 -18.04
C ALA A 19 5.35 2.80 -16.69
N ILE A 20 6.18 2.43 -15.70
CA ILE A 20 6.24 3.07 -14.38
C ILE A 20 6.54 4.56 -14.53
N LYS A 21 7.59 4.93 -15.26
CA LYS A 21 8.00 6.34 -15.46
C LYS A 21 6.94 7.16 -16.19
N THR A 22 6.19 6.55 -17.11
CA THR A 22 5.13 7.22 -17.86
C THR A 22 3.79 7.30 -17.12
N THR A 23 3.64 6.59 -16.00
CA THR A 23 2.39 6.57 -15.25
C THR A 23 2.17 7.92 -14.56
N ARG A 24 1.19 8.68 -15.04
CA ARG A 24 0.78 9.97 -14.46
C ARG A 24 -0.50 9.79 -13.64
N LEU A 25 -0.36 9.17 -12.47
CA LEU A 25 -1.45 9.08 -11.50
C LEU A 25 -1.12 9.98 -10.30
N SER A 26 -2.04 10.89 -9.95
CA SER A 26 -1.90 11.70 -8.73
C SER A 26 -2.03 10.83 -7.48
N VAL A 27 -2.83 9.76 -7.54
CA VAL A 27 -2.97 8.75 -6.49
C VAL A 27 -3.19 7.39 -7.15
N ALA A 28 -2.50 6.36 -6.66
CA ALA A 28 -2.78 4.97 -6.98
C ALA A 28 -2.97 4.18 -5.68
N LYS A 29 -3.99 3.33 -5.64
CA LYS A 29 -4.25 2.45 -4.50
C LYS A 29 -4.20 1.01 -4.96
N ASP A 30 -3.19 0.28 -4.49
CA ASP A 30 -3.09 -1.16 -4.70
C ASP A 30 -2.64 -1.87 -3.41
N PRO A 31 -3.53 -2.59 -2.71
CA PRO A 31 -3.17 -3.31 -1.48
C PRO A 31 -2.20 -4.48 -1.73
N ARG A 32 -1.97 -4.85 -2.99
CA ARG A 32 -1.03 -5.91 -3.37
C ARG A 32 0.39 -5.38 -3.56
N LEU A 33 0.59 -4.07 -3.65
CA LEU A 33 1.94 -3.51 -3.83
C LEU A 33 2.91 -4.00 -2.73
N CYS A 34 2.43 -4.05 -1.48
CA CYS A 34 3.21 -4.60 -0.37
C CYS A 34 3.42 -6.12 -0.45
N LEU A 35 2.60 -6.87 -1.17
CA LEU A 35 2.73 -8.33 -1.34
C LEU A 35 3.77 -8.73 -2.39
N TYR A 36 4.19 -7.79 -3.22
CA TYR A 36 5.11 -8.04 -4.32
C TYR A 36 6.34 -7.14 -4.14
N PRO A 37 7.32 -7.55 -3.30
CA PRO A 37 8.52 -6.77 -3.00
C PRO A 37 9.23 -6.27 -4.26
N ALA A 38 9.38 -7.14 -5.27
CA ALA A 38 10.00 -6.77 -6.54
C ALA A 38 9.25 -5.65 -7.29
N ALA A 39 7.91 -5.61 -7.19
CA ALA A 39 7.13 -4.53 -7.77
C ALA A 39 7.35 -3.24 -6.98
N MET A 40 7.29 -3.29 -5.65
CA MET A 40 7.52 -2.14 -4.77
C MET A 40 8.93 -1.55 -4.99
N GLU A 41 9.95 -2.39 -5.09
CA GLU A 41 11.34 -2.01 -5.38
C GLU A 41 11.47 -1.38 -6.77
N ALA A 42 10.83 -1.95 -7.79
CA ALA A 42 10.83 -1.35 -9.13
C ALA A 42 10.19 0.04 -9.15
N TRP A 43 9.11 0.27 -8.41
CA TRP A 43 8.51 1.59 -8.26
C TRP A 43 9.44 2.55 -7.53
N ALA A 44 9.99 2.15 -6.38
CA ALA A 44 10.89 2.96 -5.57
C ALA A 44 12.17 3.36 -6.32
N ALA A 45 12.74 2.45 -7.11
CA ALA A 45 13.96 2.69 -7.87
C ALA A 45 13.77 3.59 -9.11
N ASN A 46 12.52 3.82 -9.56
CA ASN A 46 12.25 4.50 -10.83
C ASN A 46 11.38 5.75 -10.71
N ARG A 47 10.95 6.11 -9.51
CA ARG A 47 10.05 7.24 -9.24
C ARG A 47 10.57 8.07 -8.06
N ASP A 48 11.34 9.11 -8.36
CA ASP A 48 11.87 10.03 -7.34
C ASP A 48 10.77 10.84 -6.64
N ASP A 49 9.58 10.94 -7.27
CA ASP A 49 8.39 11.60 -6.74
C ASP A 49 7.44 10.62 -6.02
N LEU A 50 7.83 9.37 -5.80
CA LEU A 50 7.02 8.41 -5.08
C LEU A 50 6.89 8.79 -3.60
N LYS A 51 5.65 8.75 -3.10
CA LYS A 51 5.33 8.84 -1.68
C LYS A 51 4.36 7.72 -1.34
N LEU A 52 4.49 7.17 -0.14
CA LEU A 52 3.66 6.05 0.32
C LEU A 52 2.78 6.48 1.48
N ILE A 53 1.49 6.19 1.38
CA ILE A 53 0.55 6.23 2.49
C ILE A 53 0.10 4.79 2.72
N VAL A 54 0.49 4.20 3.85
CA VAL A 54 0.14 2.82 4.18
C VAL A 54 -0.92 2.81 5.26
N LEU A 55 -2.07 2.20 4.94
CA LEU A 55 -3.13 1.96 5.90
C LEU A 55 -2.89 0.63 6.62
N MET A 56 -2.69 0.69 7.93
CA MET A 56 -2.39 -0.45 8.76
C MET A 56 -3.60 -0.87 9.60
N ARG A 57 -3.87 -2.16 9.66
CA ARG A 57 -4.84 -2.78 10.57
C ARG A 57 -4.14 -3.94 11.28
N ARG A 58 -4.62 -4.32 12.47
CA ARG A 58 -4.14 -5.53 13.14
C ARG A 58 -4.16 -6.72 12.17
N ILE A 59 -3.04 -7.45 12.11
CA ILE A 59 -2.78 -8.45 11.06
C ILE A 59 -3.74 -9.64 11.16
N ASP A 60 -4.10 -10.06 12.37
CA ASP A 60 -5.12 -11.07 12.63
C ASP A 60 -6.49 -10.66 12.05
N HIS A 61 -6.89 -9.40 12.22
CA HIS A 61 -8.13 -8.88 11.64
C HIS A 61 -8.07 -8.80 10.12
N VAL A 62 -6.90 -8.52 9.54
CA VAL A 62 -6.69 -8.54 8.08
C VAL A 62 -6.86 -9.97 7.56
N ALA A 63 -6.19 -10.95 8.17
CA ALA A 63 -6.26 -12.34 7.77
C ALA A 63 -7.70 -12.88 7.87
N LEU A 64 -8.39 -12.65 8.99
CA LEU A 64 -9.79 -13.01 9.16
C LEU A 64 -10.69 -12.36 8.10
N SER A 65 -10.47 -11.09 7.80
CA SER A 65 -11.25 -10.37 6.79
C SER A 65 -11.03 -10.91 5.37
N LEU A 66 -9.79 -11.32 5.03
CA LEU A 66 -9.48 -11.94 3.75
C LEU A 66 -10.10 -13.32 3.65
N HIS A 67 -9.99 -14.13 4.70
CA HIS A 67 -10.57 -15.47 4.77
C HIS A 67 -12.09 -15.48 4.62
N ARG A 68 -12.79 -14.57 5.30
CA ARG A 68 -14.25 -14.38 5.14
C ARG A 68 -14.65 -13.95 3.73
N ARG A 69 -13.71 -13.39 2.95
CA ARG A 69 -13.93 -12.89 1.59
C ARG A 69 -13.15 -13.71 0.55
N LYS A 70 -12.69 -14.92 0.90
CA LYS A 70 -11.90 -15.81 0.02
C LYS A 70 -12.41 -15.87 -1.43
N PRO A 71 -13.72 -16.09 -1.70
CA PRO A 71 -14.23 -16.18 -3.07
C PRO A 71 -13.99 -14.91 -3.91
N TRP A 72 -13.90 -13.75 -3.27
CA TRP A 72 -13.68 -12.46 -3.92
C TRP A 72 -12.20 -12.17 -4.19
N PHE A 73 -11.30 -12.76 -3.39
CA PHE A 73 -9.87 -12.48 -3.45
C PHE A 73 -9.05 -13.60 -4.11
N ALA A 74 -9.60 -14.79 -4.27
CA ALA A 74 -8.93 -15.96 -4.88
C ALA A 74 -8.26 -15.64 -6.23
N ARG A 75 -8.92 -14.85 -7.09
CA ARG A 75 -8.36 -14.45 -8.41
C ARG A 75 -7.15 -13.52 -8.32
N THR A 76 -7.00 -12.82 -7.20
CA THR A 76 -5.97 -11.79 -6.99
C THR A 76 -4.90 -12.19 -5.98
N ASP A 77 -5.14 -13.25 -5.21
CA ASP A 77 -4.22 -13.84 -4.24
C ASP A 77 -4.49 -15.36 -4.20
N PRO A 78 -3.97 -16.12 -5.19
CA PRO A 78 -4.30 -17.55 -5.34
C PRO A 78 -3.90 -18.39 -4.12
N LEU A 79 -2.82 -18.01 -3.44
CA LEU A 79 -2.34 -18.67 -2.23
C LEU A 79 -3.35 -18.61 -1.08
N LEU A 80 -4.27 -17.65 -1.10
CA LEU A 80 -5.30 -17.50 -0.07
C LEU A 80 -6.27 -18.70 -0.02
N GLU A 81 -6.44 -19.45 -1.11
CA GLU A 81 -7.32 -20.62 -1.11
C GLU A 81 -6.79 -21.71 -0.18
N GLU A 82 -5.48 -21.95 -0.23
CA GLU A 82 -4.79 -23.04 0.46
C GLU A 82 -4.31 -22.65 1.87
N GLU A 83 -4.04 -21.36 2.10
CA GLU A 83 -3.56 -20.87 3.39
C GLU A 83 -4.63 -20.94 4.50
N THR A 84 -4.16 -21.21 5.73
CA THR A 84 -4.84 -20.97 7.00
C THR A 84 -4.84 -19.48 7.37
N VAL A 85 -5.68 -19.09 8.34
CA VAL A 85 -5.74 -17.69 8.83
C VAL A 85 -4.38 -17.26 9.40
N GLU A 86 -3.70 -18.16 10.10
CA GLU A 86 -2.41 -17.88 10.72
C GLU A 86 -1.29 -17.72 9.66
N GLU A 87 -1.26 -18.57 8.64
CA GLU A 87 -0.31 -18.45 7.54
C GLU A 87 -0.51 -17.15 6.76
N THR A 88 -1.77 -16.81 6.45
CA THR A 88 -2.10 -15.52 5.84
C THR A 88 -1.67 -14.36 6.74
N ALA A 89 -1.89 -14.42 8.05
CA ALA A 89 -1.43 -13.40 8.99
C ALA A 89 0.10 -13.23 8.94
N ARG A 90 0.86 -14.34 9.02
CA ARG A 90 2.32 -14.33 8.96
C ARG A 90 2.83 -13.73 7.65
N ARG A 91 2.29 -14.16 6.50
CA ARG A 91 2.66 -13.63 5.18
C ARG A 91 2.37 -12.14 5.06
N ARG A 92 1.23 -11.68 5.58
CA ARG A 92 0.86 -10.25 5.54
C ARG A 92 1.76 -9.40 6.43
N ALA A 93 2.17 -9.90 7.59
CA ALA A 93 3.15 -9.23 8.45
C ALA A 93 4.52 -9.14 7.76
N GLN A 94 4.97 -10.23 7.14
CA GLN A 94 6.23 -10.26 6.39
C GLN A 94 6.24 -9.28 5.22
N ALA A 95 5.20 -9.30 4.39
CA ALA A 95 5.02 -8.39 3.26
C ALA A 95 5.00 -6.91 3.70
N PHE A 96 4.34 -6.61 4.83
CA PHE A 96 4.37 -5.26 5.39
C PHE A 96 5.78 -4.86 5.83
N TYR A 97 6.51 -5.73 6.52
CA TYR A 97 7.89 -5.48 6.94
C TYR A 97 8.82 -5.24 5.73
N GLU A 98 8.73 -6.07 4.70
CA GLU A 98 9.51 -5.91 3.45
C GLU A 98 9.22 -4.58 2.75
N CYS A 99 7.95 -4.17 2.71
CA CYS A 99 7.58 -2.85 2.18
C CYS A 99 8.26 -1.70 2.94
N LEU A 100 8.37 -1.80 4.28
CA LEU A 100 9.06 -0.80 5.09
C LEU A 100 10.57 -0.78 4.81
N GLN A 101 11.19 -1.97 4.67
CA GLN A 101 12.61 -2.10 4.34
C GLN A 101 12.92 -1.48 2.97
N ILE A 102 12.11 -1.76 1.95
CA ILE A 102 12.27 -1.17 0.61
C ILE A 102 12.10 0.35 0.66
N ALA A 103 11.06 0.85 1.34
CA ALA A 103 10.85 2.29 1.48
C ALA A 103 12.04 2.97 2.14
N ALA A 104 12.60 2.38 3.20
CA ALA A 104 13.79 2.88 3.89
C ALA A 104 15.04 2.84 2.99
N ALA A 105 15.29 1.72 2.31
CA ALA A 105 16.45 1.53 1.44
C ALA A 105 16.50 2.53 0.27
N HIS A 106 15.33 2.91 -0.25
CA HIS A 106 15.19 3.87 -1.35
C HIS A 106 14.87 5.30 -0.89
N ALA A 107 14.90 5.57 0.42
CA ALA A 107 14.52 6.86 0.99
C ALA A 107 13.15 7.38 0.53
N VAL A 108 12.20 6.48 0.27
CA VAL A 108 10.83 6.81 -0.15
C VAL A 108 10.08 7.40 1.06
N PRO A 109 9.57 8.64 0.99
CA PRO A 109 8.76 9.20 2.05
C PRO A 109 7.54 8.31 2.34
N LEU A 110 7.32 8.02 3.61
CA LEU A 110 6.29 7.10 4.09
C LEU A 110 5.46 7.72 5.22
N ARG A 111 4.14 7.59 5.14
CA ARG A 111 3.19 7.88 6.22
C ARG A 111 2.38 6.62 6.50
N ILE A 112 2.37 6.15 7.75
CA ILE A 112 1.52 5.04 8.18
C ILE A 112 0.32 5.61 8.92
N LEU A 113 -0.89 5.18 8.54
CA LEU A 113 -2.13 5.52 9.24
C LEU A 113 -2.78 4.26 9.77
N SER A 114 -3.27 4.30 11.01
CA SER A 114 -4.11 3.25 11.55
C SER A 114 -5.47 3.25 10.81
N TYR A 115 -5.96 2.08 10.42
CA TYR A 115 -7.23 1.97 9.69
C TYR A 115 -8.44 2.43 10.51
N PRO A 116 -8.57 2.10 11.82
CA PRO A 116 -9.54 2.75 12.68
C PRO A 116 -9.48 4.28 12.65
N GLU A 117 -8.29 4.87 12.82
CA GLU A 117 -8.13 6.32 12.81
C GLU A 117 -8.45 6.93 11.44
N PHE A 118 -8.07 6.24 10.36
CA PHE A 118 -8.41 6.65 9.00
C PHE A 118 -9.91 6.87 8.88
N LEU A 119 -10.74 5.97 9.40
CA LEU A 119 -12.21 6.03 9.32
C LEU A 119 -12.80 7.15 10.18
N ASP A 120 -12.26 7.34 11.38
CA ASP A 120 -12.83 8.23 12.38
C ASP A 120 -12.34 9.68 12.29
N ARG A 121 -11.13 9.88 11.75
CA ARG A 121 -10.43 11.18 11.79
C ARG A 121 -10.17 11.70 10.38
N TYR A 122 -11.20 12.30 9.78
CA TYR A 122 -11.09 12.91 8.44
C TYR A 122 -9.91 13.88 8.31
N ASP A 123 -9.66 14.70 9.33
CA ASP A 123 -8.56 15.68 9.30
C ASP A 123 -7.18 15.03 9.11
N LEU A 124 -6.97 13.89 9.76
CA LEU A 124 -5.72 13.13 9.63
C LEU A 124 -5.57 12.52 8.23
N VAL A 125 -6.68 12.12 7.61
CA VAL A 125 -6.69 11.62 6.22
C VAL A 125 -6.42 12.74 5.24
N HIS A 126 -7.07 13.90 5.43
CA HIS A 126 -6.85 15.08 4.60
C HIS A 126 -5.40 15.56 4.69
N GLU A 127 -4.83 15.67 5.89
CA GLU A 127 -3.42 15.99 6.12
C GLU A 127 -2.49 15.02 5.37
N ALA A 128 -2.74 13.72 5.49
CA ALA A 128 -1.92 12.71 4.81
C ALA A 128 -1.99 12.83 3.28
N LEU A 129 -3.16 13.13 2.72
CA LEU A 129 -3.35 13.25 1.28
C LEU A 129 -2.84 14.58 0.71
N VAL A 130 -3.09 15.69 1.40
CA VAL A 130 -2.78 17.04 0.93
C VAL A 130 -1.39 17.48 1.37
N ALA A 131 -1.13 17.53 2.68
CA ALA A 131 0.14 18.03 3.19
C ALA A 131 1.30 17.07 2.89
N PHE A 132 1.11 15.77 3.12
CA PHE A 132 2.12 14.76 2.82
C PHE A 132 2.09 14.36 1.34
N GLY A 133 0.93 13.93 0.82
CA GLY A 133 0.78 13.44 -0.55
C GLY A 133 0.93 14.52 -1.63
N GLY A 134 0.71 15.79 -1.30
CA GLY A 134 0.78 16.90 -2.24
C GLY A 134 -0.46 17.06 -3.13
N LEU A 135 -1.59 16.44 -2.77
CA LEU A 135 -2.83 16.57 -3.52
C LEU A 135 -3.47 17.94 -3.30
N ARG A 136 -4.16 18.43 -4.33
CA ARG A 136 -5.02 19.61 -4.22
C ARG A 136 -6.45 19.14 -3.97
N TRP A 137 -6.87 19.17 -2.71
CA TRP A 137 -8.22 18.76 -2.31
C TRP A 137 -8.80 19.70 -1.26
N ASP A 138 -9.98 20.25 -1.56
CA ASP A 138 -10.72 21.11 -0.63
C ASP A 138 -11.18 20.34 0.61
N HIS A 139 -10.93 20.92 1.79
CA HIS A 139 -11.17 20.28 3.06
C HIS A 139 -12.66 20.10 3.36
N GLU A 140 -13.48 21.13 3.14
CA GLU A 140 -14.92 21.07 3.46
C GLU A 140 -15.70 20.18 2.49
N ALA A 141 -15.43 20.29 1.18
CA ALA A 141 -16.00 19.40 0.18
C ALA A 141 -15.57 17.94 0.41
N GLY A 142 -14.31 17.73 0.80
CA GLY A 142 -13.81 16.41 1.13
C GLY A 142 -14.46 15.82 2.38
N ARG A 143 -14.64 16.61 3.44
CA ARG A 143 -15.32 16.19 4.67
C ARG A 143 -16.76 15.74 4.40
N ARG A 144 -17.52 16.54 3.65
CA ARG A 144 -18.90 16.21 3.26
C ARG A 144 -18.99 14.92 2.43
N THR A 145 -17.99 14.67 1.58
CA THR A 145 -17.93 13.44 0.79
C THR A 145 -17.58 12.25 1.66
N TRP A 146 -16.61 12.44 2.56
CA TRP A 146 -16.16 11.43 3.52
C TRP A 146 -17.30 10.90 4.40
N GLU A 147 -18.07 11.81 5.00
CA GLU A 147 -19.20 11.49 5.88
C GLU A 147 -20.31 10.69 5.18
N LYS A 148 -20.43 10.80 3.85
CA LYS A 148 -21.38 10.01 3.05
C LYS A 148 -20.86 8.61 2.70
N LEU A 149 -19.53 8.46 2.58
CA LEU A 149 -18.90 7.21 2.14
C LEU A 149 -18.55 6.28 3.31
N VAL A 150 -18.10 6.86 4.42
CA VAL A 150 -17.64 6.08 5.57
C VAL A 150 -18.82 5.69 6.45
N ASP A 151 -19.24 4.44 6.28
CA ASP A 151 -20.15 3.78 7.21
C ASP A 151 -19.36 3.28 8.42
N LYS A 152 -19.30 4.07 9.49
CA LYS A 152 -18.59 3.72 10.73
C LYS A 152 -19.01 2.36 11.28
N ASN A 153 -20.24 1.90 11.02
CA ASN A 153 -20.75 0.64 11.57
C ASN A 153 -20.30 -0.60 10.79
N LYS A 154 -19.81 -0.47 9.56
CA LYS A 154 -19.43 -1.62 8.71
C LYS A 154 -17.99 -2.07 8.83
N VAL A 155 -17.16 -1.34 9.57
CA VAL A 155 -15.71 -1.48 9.47
C VAL A 155 -15.06 -2.00 10.75
N HIS A 156 -15.73 -1.84 11.89
CA HIS A 156 -15.39 -2.53 13.12
C HIS A 156 -15.93 -3.96 13.05
N VAL A 157 -15.07 -4.91 12.67
CA VAL A 157 -15.32 -6.31 13.02
C VAL A 157 -15.33 -6.36 14.55
N LYS A 158 -16.52 -6.47 15.15
CA LYS A 158 -16.69 -6.80 16.55
C LYS A 158 -16.20 -8.23 16.81
#